data_AF-B6A9U8-F1
#
_entry.id   AF-B6A9U8-F1
#
_cell.length_a   1.000
_cell.length_b   1.000
_cell.length_c   1.000
_cell.angle_alpha   90.00
_cell.angle_beta   90.00
_cell.angle_gamma   90.00
#
_symmetry.space_group_name_H-M   'P 1'
#
loop_
_entity.id
_entity.type
_entity.pdbx_description
1 polymer ?
#
loop_
_entity_poly.entity_id
_entity_poly.type
_entity_poly.pdbx_seq_one_letter_code
_entity_poly.pdbx_strand_id
1 'polypeptide(L)'
;MNLFEVFGTYSSFIFILLFVTRVDISNCIEPDSASSQYSTFSLEKEAIQHFLSVSDILVTKDDLQLSISRGWWDLAKQLVRRTHEQDIDLSSTVRASTLIIRKHLDELVRLLNKRHAEIALLSPAFQWAQSRDFIFLNIKFTYRWNAPGALKVENEVVSITNNTFYFSALGSHSQEMKRYELKLELFDEIDADKSEWTFGSVGKLTCTLAKKESNVKWPRLLKDQNEKIPNMHIWWEMKEKFEDDFKISTNNDTLLQNSTQIVANSTLSSNITDPTFREEL
;
A
#
# COMPACT_ATOMS: atom_id res chain seq x y z
N MET A 1 49.24 -2.90 63.69
CA MET A 1 50.59 -2.53 64.13
C MET A 1 51.33 -2.01 62.91
N ASN A 2 51.64 -0.70 62.92
CA ASN A 2 52.38 0.14 61.95
C ASN A 2 51.78 0.29 60.52
N LEU A 3 51.35 1.44 59.99
CA LEU A 3 51.78 2.87 59.93
C LEU A 3 52.87 3.23 58.90
N PHE A 4 52.49 4.18 58.02
CA PHE A 4 53.25 5.15 57.21
C PHE A 4 54.02 4.68 55.95
N GLU A 5 53.50 4.98 54.74
CA GLU A 5 53.83 6.10 53.80
C GLU A 5 54.88 5.65 52.73
N VAL A 6 54.77 5.94 51.42
CA VAL A 6 54.93 7.24 50.75
C VAL A 6 54.35 7.20 49.31
N PHE A 7 53.86 8.37 48.90
CA PHE A 7 53.33 8.86 47.61
C PHE A 7 54.07 8.48 46.30
N GLY A 8 53.33 8.48 45.17
CA GLY A 8 53.95 8.48 43.84
C GLY A 8 53.01 8.51 42.63
N THR A 9 52.50 9.71 42.32
CA THR A 9 52.22 10.26 40.97
C THR A 9 51.13 9.68 40.05
N TYR A 10 50.22 10.60 39.71
CA TYR A 10 49.20 10.64 38.66
C TYR A 10 49.61 10.05 37.30
N SER A 11 48.71 9.27 36.69
CA SER A 11 48.49 9.33 35.25
C SER A 11 47.02 9.04 34.94
N SER A 12 46.36 10.06 34.37
CA SER A 12 44.95 10.13 34.01
C SER A 12 44.49 8.97 33.13
N PHE A 13 43.52 8.18 33.60
CA PHE A 13 42.70 7.33 32.74
C PHE A 13 41.45 8.13 32.32
N ILE A 14 41.56 8.82 31.19
CA ILE A 14 40.39 9.32 30.46
C ILE A 14 39.88 8.16 29.60
N PHE A 15 38.75 7.56 30.01
CA PHE A 15 37.96 6.65 29.19
C PHE A 15 37.25 7.48 28.11
N ILE A 16 37.86 7.59 26.92
CA ILE A 16 37.14 8.02 25.71
C ILE A 16 36.79 6.76 24.92
N LEU A 17 35.52 6.39 25.04
CA LEU A 17 34.87 5.36 24.23
C LEU A 17 34.56 5.98 22.85
N LEU A 18 35.54 5.97 21.95
CA LEU A 18 35.30 6.31 20.54
C LEU A 18 34.77 5.07 19.81
N PHE A 19 33.44 5.00 19.72
CA PHE A 19 32.73 4.22 18.71
C PHE A 19 33.09 4.79 17.32
N VAL A 20 34.15 4.29 16.71
CA VAL A 20 34.40 4.52 15.28
C VAL A 20 33.64 3.44 14.52
N THR A 21 32.43 3.80 14.08
CA THR A 21 31.78 3.14 12.96
C THR A 21 32.67 3.30 11.74
N ARG A 22 33.45 2.28 11.39
CA ARG A 22 33.97 2.14 10.03
C ARG A 22 32.81 1.72 9.13
N VAL A 23 32.06 2.72 8.71
CA VAL A 23 31.39 2.67 7.42
C VAL A 23 32.50 2.91 6.41
N ASP A 24 33.06 1.83 5.86
CA ASP A 24 33.88 1.92 4.65
C ASP A 24 32.92 2.22 3.48
N ILE A 25 32.54 3.48 3.34
CA ILE A 25 32.19 4.03 2.03
C ILE A 25 33.52 4.19 1.31
N SER A 26 33.98 3.10 0.69
CA SER A 26 34.92 3.22 -0.43
C SER A 26 34.17 3.91 -1.57
N ASN A 27 34.19 5.23 -1.55
CA ASN A 27 34.12 6.04 -2.76
C ASN A 27 35.43 5.79 -3.52
N CYS A 28 35.53 4.66 -4.19
CA CYS A 28 36.47 4.50 -5.28
C CYS A 28 35.86 5.25 -6.47
N ILE A 29 36.24 6.52 -6.60
CA ILE A 29 36.21 7.22 -7.89
C ILE A 29 37.25 6.49 -8.75
N GLU A 30 36.80 5.49 -9.50
CA GLU A 30 37.57 4.87 -10.57
C GLU A 30 37.51 5.75 -11.84
N PRO A 31 38.60 5.77 -12.64
CA PRO A 31 38.85 6.82 -13.62
C PRO A 31 37.81 6.83 -14.74
N ASP A 32 37.42 8.04 -15.12
CA ASP A 32 36.69 8.34 -16.35
C ASP A 32 37.47 7.88 -17.60
N SER A 33 36.70 7.42 -18.59
CA SER A 33 37.01 7.29 -20.02
C SER A 33 37.87 6.12 -20.53
N ALA A 34 37.58 4.88 -20.15
CA ALA A 34 37.95 3.73 -20.98
C ALA A 34 36.72 3.27 -21.78
N SER A 35 36.57 3.73 -23.02
CA SER A 35 35.58 3.16 -23.94
C SER A 35 35.78 1.66 -24.05
N SER A 36 34.68 0.89 -24.17
CA SER A 36 34.76 -0.56 -24.37
C SER A 36 35.77 -0.94 -25.46
N GLN A 37 36.57 -1.97 -25.19
CA GLN A 37 37.55 -2.53 -26.11
C GLN A 37 36.90 -3.13 -27.36
N TYR A 38 35.58 -3.34 -27.32
CA TYR A 38 34.81 -3.91 -28.40
C TYR A 38 34.05 -2.87 -29.24
N SER A 39 34.24 -1.59 -28.96
CA SER A 39 33.49 -0.49 -29.59
C SER A 39 33.71 -0.40 -31.11
N THR A 40 34.90 -0.79 -31.58
CA THR A 40 35.33 -0.73 -32.98
C THR A 40 34.82 -1.88 -33.83
N PHE A 41 34.44 -3.02 -33.24
CA PHE A 41 33.92 -4.16 -34.00
C PHE A 41 32.48 -3.88 -34.45
N SER A 42 32.13 -4.38 -35.63
CA SER A 42 30.78 -4.25 -36.18
C SER A 42 29.95 -5.53 -35.96
N LEU A 43 30.61 -6.68 -36.00
CA LEU A 43 30.00 -7.99 -35.87
C LEU A 43 30.42 -8.67 -34.57
N GLU A 44 29.46 -9.33 -33.91
CA GLU A 44 29.73 -10.11 -32.69
C GLU A 44 30.81 -11.17 -32.90
N LYS A 45 30.84 -11.81 -34.07
CA LYS A 45 31.83 -12.85 -34.39
C LYS A 45 33.27 -12.32 -34.33
N GLU A 46 33.52 -11.11 -34.82
CA GLU A 46 34.84 -10.49 -34.80
C GLU A 46 35.28 -10.18 -33.36
N ALA A 47 34.35 -9.64 -32.57
CA ALA A 47 34.59 -9.36 -31.15
C ALA A 47 34.86 -10.64 -30.34
N ILE A 48 34.17 -11.74 -30.65
CA ILE A 48 34.44 -13.05 -30.04
C ILE A 48 35.81 -13.59 -30.45
N GLN A 49 36.19 -13.50 -31.73
CA GLN A 49 37.52 -13.94 -32.17
C GLN A 49 38.62 -13.13 -31.47
N HIS A 50 38.43 -11.82 -31.33
CA HIS A 50 39.33 -10.98 -30.54
C HIS A 50 39.40 -11.44 -29.08
N PHE A 51 38.25 -11.67 -28.43
CA PHE A 51 38.19 -12.17 -27.06
C PHE A 51 38.94 -13.50 -26.87
N LEU A 52 38.83 -14.43 -27.83
CA LEU A 52 39.52 -15.72 -27.78
C LEU A 52 41.02 -15.59 -28.06
N SER A 53 41.44 -14.61 -28.85
CA SER A 53 42.85 -14.39 -29.20
C SER A 53 43.68 -13.79 -28.07
N VAL A 54 43.05 -13.13 -27.09
CA VAL A 54 43.72 -12.43 -25.99
C VAL A 54 43.41 -13.11 -24.66
N SER A 55 44.45 -13.64 -24.00
CA SER A 55 44.32 -14.44 -22.78
C SER A 55 43.97 -13.60 -21.54
N ASP A 56 44.56 -12.40 -21.42
CA ASP A 56 44.52 -11.59 -20.20
C ASP A 56 43.63 -10.34 -20.31
N ILE A 57 42.46 -10.45 -20.96
CA ILE A 57 41.52 -9.34 -21.05
C ILE A 57 40.90 -9.08 -19.68
N LEU A 58 41.14 -7.90 -19.10
CA LEU A 58 40.37 -7.36 -17.97
C LEU A 58 38.99 -6.90 -18.46
N VAL A 59 37.92 -7.47 -17.90
CA VAL A 59 36.55 -7.10 -18.28
C VAL A 59 36.13 -5.83 -17.55
N THR A 60 35.66 -4.84 -18.31
CA THR A 60 35.17 -3.57 -17.76
C THR A 60 33.63 -3.51 -17.77
N LYS A 61 33.07 -2.56 -17.03
CA LYS A 61 31.62 -2.24 -17.05
C LYS A 61 31.14 -1.91 -18.47
N ASP A 62 31.95 -1.18 -19.24
CA ASP A 62 31.59 -0.67 -20.56
C ASP A 62 31.55 -1.79 -21.60
N ASP A 63 32.39 -2.83 -21.45
CA ASP A 63 32.37 -4.02 -22.30
C ASP A 63 31.05 -4.81 -22.15
N LEU A 64 30.57 -4.97 -20.91
CA LEU A 64 29.30 -5.62 -20.63
C LEU A 64 28.11 -4.76 -21.08
N GLN A 65 28.15 -3.46 -20.81
CA GLN A 65 27.10 -2.54 -21.26
C GLN A 65 26.99 -2.52 -22.79
N LEU A 66 28.13 -2.42 -23.50
CA LEU A 66 28.16 -2.40 -24.95
C LEU A 66 27.66 -3.71 -25.56
N SER A 67 28.19 -4.86 -25.11
CA SER A 67 27.79 -6.17 -25.62
C SER A 67 26.29 -6.43 -25.42
N ILE A 68 25.73 -6.09 -24.24
CA ILE A 68 24.29 -6.21 -23.97
C ILE A 68 23.49 -5.24 -24.82
N SER A 69 23.92 -3.98 -24.95
CA SER A 69 23.19 -2.96 -25.74
C SER A 69 23.12 -3.29 -27.24
N ARG A 70 24.17 -3.93 -27.79
CA ARG A 70 24.23 -4.37 -29.19
C ARG A 70 23.55 -5.73 -29.43
N GLY A 71 23.08 -6.39 -28.39
CA GLY A 71 22.50 -7.73 -28.47
C GLY A 71 23.51 -8.84 -28.77
N TRP A 72 24.78 -8.63 -28.42
CA TRP A 72 25.87 -9.60 -28.57
C TRP A 72 25.88 -10.57 -27.38
N TRP A 73 24.90 -11.46 -27.35
CA TRP A 73 24.62 -12.34 -26.21
C TRP A 73 25.71 -13.39 -25.97
N ASP A 74 26.34 -13.91 -27.02
CA ASP A 74 27.38 -14.91 -26.91
C ASP A 74 28.68 -14.32 -26.39
N LEU A 75 29.01 -13.09 -26.81
CA LEU A 75 30.12 -12.34 -26.22
C LEU A 75 29.83 -11.97 -24.77
N ALA A 76 28.65 -11.42 -24.46
CA ALA A 76 28.28 -11.03 -23.10
C ALA A 76 28.37 -12.21 -22.11
N LYS A 77 27.91 -13.41 -22.51
CA LYS A 77 28.07 -14.63 -21.72
C LYS A 77 29.54 -14.98 -21.43
N GLN A 78 30.41 -14.80 -22.40
CA GLN A 78 31.85 -15.07 -22.23
C GLN A 78 32.50 -14.05 -21.29
N LEU A 79 32.15 -12.76 -21.43
CA LEU A 79 32.62 -11.71 -20.55
C LEU A 79 32.17 -11.93 -19.10
N VAL A 80 30.91 -12.30 -18.86
CA VAL A 80 30.41 -12.62 -17.50
C VAL A 80 31.12 -13.83 -16.89
N ARG A 81 31.48 -14.83 -17.69
CA ARG A 81 32.29 -15.95 -17.17
C ARG A 81 33.68 -15.49 -16.76
N ARG A 82 34.30 -14.63 -17.56
CA ARG A 82 35.61 -14.03 -17.27
C ARG A 82 35.58 -13.17 -16.01
N THR A 83 34.50 -12.44 -15.72
CA THR A 83 34.40 -11.68 -14.47
C THR A 83 34.40 -12.58 -13.23
N HIS A 84 33.84 -13.78 -13.31
CA HIS A 84 33.93 -14.76 -12.21
C HIS A 84 35.35 -15.30 -12.05
N GLU A 85 36.08 -15.53 -13.14
CA GLU A 85 37.50 -15.93 -13.11
C GLU A 85 38.40 -14.84 -12.51
N GLN A 86 38.01 -13.57 -12.67
CA GLN A 86 38.74 -12.39 -12.18
C GLN A 86 38.30 -11.93 -10.78
N ASP A 87 37.28 -12.57 -10.20
CA ASP A 87 36.69 -12.17 -8.92
C ASP A 87 36.19 -10.69 -8.89
N ILE A 88 35.62 -10.22 -10.00
CA ILE A 88 35.06 -8.87 -10.14
C ILE A 88 33.53 -8.93 -10.19
N ASP A 89 32.84 -8.22 -9.29
CA ASP A 89 31.38 -8.15 -9.30
C ASP A 89 30.87 -7.02 -10.22
N LEU A 90 30.43 -7.40 -11.41
CA LEU A 90 29.72 -6.51 -12.36
C LEU A 90 28.22 -6.83 -12.46
N SER A 91 27.65 -7.51 -11.46
CA SER A 91 26.23 -7.93 -11.46
C SER A 91 25.26 -6.76 -11.58
N SER A 92 25.57 -5.62 -10.95
CA SER A 92 24.76 -4.39 -11.03
C SER A 92 24.67 -3.88 -12.47
N THR A 93 25.81 -3.82 -13.18
CA THR A 93 25.90 -3.40 -14.59
C THR A 93 25.10 -4.31 -15.51
N VAL A 94 25.23 -5.63 -15.34
CA VAL A 94 24.48 -6.60 -16.14
C VAL A 94 22.98 -6.46 -15.88
N ARG A 95 22.56 -6.37 -14.61
CA ARG A 95 21.14 -6.20 -14.23
C ARG A 95 20.58 -4.90 -14.80
N ALA A 96 21.30 -3.79 -14.67
CA ALA A 96 20.89 -2.49 -15.19
C ALA A 96 20.76 -2.50 -16.73
N SER A 97 21.78 -3.00 -17.44
CA SER A 97 21.78 -3.06 -18.91
C SER A 97 20.66 -3.98 -19.44
N THR A 98 20.46 -5.13 -18.80
CA THR A 98 19.37 -6.06 -19.18
C THR A 98 18.00 -5.44 -18.90
N LEU A 99 17.85 -4.68 -17.80
CA LEU A 99 16.60 -3.98 -17.48
C LEU A 99 16.27 -2.93 -18.56
N ILE A 100 17.26 -2.20 -19.07
CA ILE A 100 17.07 -1.24 -20.17
C ILE A 100 16.55 -1.95 -21.43
N ILE A 101 17.18 -3.05 -21.84
CA ILE A 101 16.73 -3.82 -23.01
C ILE A 101 15.30 -4.34 -22.81
N ARG A 102 14.98 -4.90 -21.64
CA ARG A 102 13.60 -5.34 -21.33
C ARG A 102 12.59 -4.21 -21.46
N LYS A 103 12.89 -3.01 -20.93
CA LYS A 103 12.02 -1.84 -21.07
C LYS A 103 11.73 -1.51 -22.54
N HIS A 104 12.75 -1.52 -23.40
CA HIS A 104 12.54 -1.27 -24.83
C HIS A 104 11.69 -2.35 -25.51
N LEU A 105 11.90 -3.63 -25.14
CA LEU A 105 11.08 -4.73 -25.66
C LEU A 105 9.63 -4.63 -25.18
N ASP A 106 9.42 -4.34 -23.90
CA ASP A 106 8.09 -4.15 -23.30
C ASP A 106 7.37 -2.95 -23.94
N GLU A 107 8.10 -1.89 -24.28
CA GLU A 107 7.55 -0.74 -25.00
C GLU A 107 7.06 -1.11 -26.41
N LEU A 108 7.82 -1.92 -27.16
CA LEU A 108 7.37 -2.42 -28.46
C LEU A 108 6.06 -3.22 -28.33
N VAL A 109 5.98 -4.10 -27.31
CA VAL A 109 4.75 -4.85 -27.02
C VAL A 109 3.61 -3.92 -26.64
N ARG A 110 3.87 -2.87 -25.85
CA ARG A 110 2.87 -1.86 -25.48
C ARG A 110 2.31 -1.17 -26.73
N LEU A 111 3.17 -0.76 -27.66
CA LEU A 111 2.77 -0.07 -28.89
C LEU A 111 1.92 -0.92 -29.84
N LEU A 112 1.97 -2.25 -29.75
CA LEU A 112 1.05 -3.14 -30.49
C LEU A 112 -0.41 -2.91 -30.08
N ASN A 113 -0.67 -2.46 -28.85
CA ASN A 113 -2.00 -2.10 -28.43
C ASN A 113 -2.41 -0.78 -29.08
N LYS A 114 -3.46 -0.80 -29.91
CA LYS A 114 -3.99 0.41 -30.57
C LYS A 114 -4.40 1.52 -29.57
N ARG A 115 -4.68 1.15 -28.32
CA ARG A 115 -5.05 2.06 -27.23
C ARG A 115 -3.91 2.31 -26.24
N HIS A 116 -2.65 2.16 -26.66
CA HIS A 116 -1.47 2.32 -25.79
C HIS A 116 -1.32 3.72 -25.16
N ALA A 117 -1.95 4.74 -25.75
CA ALA A 117 -1.98 6.10 -25.24
C ALA A 117 -3.18 6.36 -24.29
N GLU A 118 -4.18 5.48 -24.28
CA GLU A 118 -5.34 5.60 -23.40
C GLU A 118 -4.98 5.08 -22.01
N ILE A 119 -5.21 5.92 -21.00
CA ILE A 119 -5.05 5.50 -19.60
C ILE A 119 -6.21 4.55 -19.28
N ALA A 120 -5.87 3.30 -18.93
CA ALA A 120 -6.88 2.32 -18.57
C ALA A 120 -7.64 2.76 -17.31
N LEU A 121 -8.97 2.84 -17.42
CA LEU A 121 -9.86 3.10 -16.31
C LEU A 121 -10.15 1.81 -15.54
N LEU A 122 -9.96 1.83 -14.22
CA LEU A 122 -10.20 0.71 -13.33
C LEU A 122 -11.05 1.11 -12.13
N SER A 123 -12.01 0.25 -11.78
CA SER A 123 -12.69 0.33 -10.50
C SER A 123 -11.80 -0.33 -9.42
N PRO A 124 -11.32 0.43 -8.42
CA PRO A 124 -10.45 -0.10 -7.39
C PRO A 124 -11.21 -1.09 -6.50
N ALA A 125 -10.50 -2.08 -5.96
CA ALA A 125 -11.02 -2.96 -4.94
C ALA A 125 -11.12 -2.23 -3.62
N PHE A 126 -12.23 -2.41 -2.91
CA PHE A 126 -12.42 -1.78 -1.62
C PHE A 126 -13.16 -2.69 -0.66
N GLN A 127 -12.90 -2.46 0.62
CA GLN A 127 -13.63 -3.07 1.71
C GLN A 127 -14.46 -2.01 2.42
N TRP A 128 -15.60 -2.42 2.99
CA TRP A 128 -16.39 -1.55 3.85
C TRP A 128 -16.80 -2.25 5.14
N ALA A 129 -16.97 -1.44 6.18
CA ALA A 129 -17.57 -1.82 7.45
C ALA A 129 -18.34 -0.62 8.02
N GLN A 130 -19.01 -0.80 9.14
CA GLN A 130 -19.73 0.26 9.82
C GLN A 130 -19.68 0.10 11.33
N SER A 131 -19.74 1.21 12.03
CA SER A 131 -20.16 1.31 13.43
C SER A 131 -21.57 1.92 13.48
N ARG A 132 -22.05 2.26 14.67
CA ARG A 132 -23.32 2.97 14.85
C ARG A 132 -23.37 4.30 14.12
N ASP A 133 -22.26 5.03 14.14
CA ASP A 133 -22.20 6.43 13.70
C ASP A 133 -21.38 6.62 12.43
N PHE A 134 -20.57 5.64 12.03
CA PHE A 134 -19.64 5.78 10.92
C PHE A 134 -19.71 4.61 9.92
N ILE A 135 -19.41 4.91 8.67
CA ILE A 135 -19.07 3.94 7.62
C ILE A 135 -17.57 4.05 7.36
N PHE A 136 -16.89 2.91 7.35
CA PHE A 136 -15.46 2.84 7.06
C PHE A 136 -15.25 2.26 5.67
N LEU A 137 -14.47 2.94 4.84
CA LEU A 137 -14.04 2.47 3.52
C LEU A 137 -12.53 2.27 3.52
N ASN A 138 -12.09 1.16 2.95
CA ASN A 138 -10.68 0.86 2.72
C ASN A 138 -10.47 0.52 1.25
N ILE A 139 -9.98 1.48 0.49
CA ILE A 139 -9.86 1.43 -0.96
C ILE A 139 -8.40 1.14 -1.30
N LYS A 140 -8.15 0.12 -2.12
CA LYS A 140 -6.82 -0.28 -2.57
C LYS A 140 -6.66 0.05 -4.05
N PHE A 141 -5.50 0.59 -4.45
CA PHE A 141 -5.25 1.00 -5.84
C PHE A 141 -4.93 -0.18 -6.77
N THR A 142 -5.87 -1.10 -6.90
CA THR A 142 -5.80 -2.30 -7.73
C THR A 142 -7.21 -2.81 -8.03
N TYR A 143 -7.40 -3.58 -9.09
CA TYR A 143 -8.71 -4.14 -9.43
C TYR A 143 -9.12 -5.31 -8.50
N ARG A 144 -8.16 -6.08 -7.98
CA ARG A 144 -8.44 -7.25 -7.11
C ARG A 144 -7.81 -7.04 -5.74
N TRP A 145 -8.56 -7.28 -4.67
CA TRP A 145 -8.07 -7.08 -3.30
C TRP A 145 -6.73 -7.77 -3.01
N ASN A 146 -6.56 -9.00 -3.47
CA ASN A 146 -5.37 -9.82 -3.26
C ASN A 146 -4.23 -9.56 -4.26
N ALA A 147 -4.43 -8.68 -5.25
CA ALA A 147 -3.39 -8.33 -6.19
C ALA A 147 -2.52 -7.19 -5.65
N PRO A 148 -1.23 -7.10 -6.03
CA PRO A 148 -0.46 -5.89 -5.83
C PRO A 148 -1.13 -4.71 -6.59
N GLY A 149 -0.89 -3.50 -6.10
CA GLY A 149 -1.49 -2.28 -6.61
C GLY A 149 -0.48 -1.15 -6.66
N ALA A 150 -0.92 0.00 -7.19
CA ALA A 150 -0.10 1.20 -7.14
C ALA A 150 0.19 1.58 -5.67
N LEU A 151 1.46 1.84 -5.35
CA LEU A 151 1.86 2.22 -3.99
C LEU A 151 1.57 3.70 -3.69
N LYS A 152 1.57 4.51 -4.75
CA LYS A 152 1.30 5.94 -4.72
C LYS A 152 0.35 6.27 -5.85
N VAL A 153 -0.43 7.30 -5.63
CA VAL A 153 -1.31 7.90 -6.63
C VAL A 153 -1.04 9.39 -6.73
N GLU A 154 -1.42 9.97 -7.85
CA GLU A 154 -1.28 11.37 -8.22
C GLU A 154 -2.63 11.89 -8.73
N ASN A 155 -2.83 13.21 -8.67
CA ASN A 155 -4.07 13.86 -9.10
C ASN A 155 -5.31 13.29 -8.42
N GLU A 156 -5.23 13.06 -7.12
CA GLU A 156 -6.34 12.58 -6.31
C GLU A 156 -7.47 13.60 -6.27
N VAL A 157 -8.68 13.08 -6.42
CA VAL A 157 -9.93 13.81 -6.26
C VAL A 157 -10.79 12.98 -5.33
N VAL A 158 -11.06 13.49 -4.14
CA VAL A 158 -12.01 12.90 -3.19
C VAL A 158 -13.15 13.90 -3.01
N SER A 159 -14.37 13.49 -3.34
CA SER A 159 -15.57 14.29 -3.15
C SER A 159 -16.57 13.51 -2.32
N ILE A 160 -16.93 14.06 -1.17
CA ILE A 160 -17.91 13.50 -0.24
C ILE A 160 -19.10 14.46 -0.22
N THR A 161 -20.28 13.93 -0.50
CA THR A 161 -21.54 14.69 -0.50
C THR A 161 -22.56 13.96 0.36
N ASN A 162 -23.76 14.51 0.53
CA ASN A 162 -24.78 13.95 1.41
C ASN A 162 -25.09 12.47 1.17
N ASN A 163 -25.01 11.96 -0.05
CA ASN A 163 -25.32 10.55 -0.33
C ASN A 163 -24.38 9.90 -1.36
N THR A 164 -23.33 10.60 -1.78
CA THR A 164 -22.36 10.04 -2.73
C THR A 164 -20.94 10.21 -2.23
N PHE A 165 -20.16 9.16 -2.46
CA PHE A 165 -18.71 9.18 -2.31
C PHE A 165 -18.09 9.00 -3.69
N TYR A 166 -17.18 9.90 -4.04
CA TYR A 166 -16.43 9.84 -5.29
C TYR A 166 -14.94 9.91 -5.03
N PHE A 167 -14.20 9.02 -5.66
CA PHE A 167 -12.74 9.00 -5.67
C PHE A 167 -12.22 8.80 -7.08
N SER A 168 -11.25 9.60 -7.48
CA SER A 168 -10.47 9.42 -8.72
C SER A 168 -9.00 9.70 -8.45
N ALA A 169 -8.10 8.87 -8.97
CA ALA A 169 -6.67 9.16 -8.96
C ALA A 169 -5.92 8.39 -10.05
N LEU A 170 -4.74 8.87 -10.42
CA LEU A 170 -3.82 8.16 -11.30
C LEU A 170 -2.80 7.39 -10.48
N GLY A 171 -2.60 6.10 -10.75
CA GLY A 171 -1.53 5.34 -10.12
C GLY A 171 -0.69 4.60 -11.15
N SER A 172 0.60 4.46 -10.84
CA SER A 172 1.53 3.67 -11.64
C SER A 172 1.81 2.34 -10.96
N HIS A 173 1.65 1.25 -11.72
CA HIS A 173 2.08 -0.08 -11.29
C HIS A 173 2.60 -0.84 -12.50
N SER A 174 3.76 -1.48 -12.37
CA SER A 174 4.44 -2.19 -13.48
C SER A 174 4.69 -1.32 -14.71
N GLN A 175 5.05 -0.05 -14.51
CA GLN A 175 5.29 0.95 -15.58
C GLN A 175 4.06 1.29 -16.44
N GLU A 176 2.88 0.85 -16.04
CA GLU A 176 1.61 1.24 -16.66
C GLU A 176 0.89 2.26 -15.78
N MET A 177 0.45 3.35 -16.41
CA MET A 177 -0.42 4.33 -15.78
C MET A 177 -1.88 3.88 -15.86
N LYS A 178 -2.56 3.88 -14.73
CA LYS A 178 -3.97 3.49 -14.62
C LYS A 178 -4.73 4.55 -13.86
N ARG A 179 -5.96 4.82 -14.29
CA ARG A 179 -6.89 5.69 -13.59
C ARG A 179 -7.77 4.83 -12.72
N TYR A 180 -7.73 5.07 -11.42
CA TYR A 180 -8.62 4.44 -10.45
C TYR A 180 -9.80 5.36 -10.23
N GLU A 181 -11.01 4.86 -10.44
CA GLU A 181 -12.24 5.63 -10.22
C GLU A 181 -13.25 4.79 -9.46
N LEU A 182 -13.78 5.35 -8.37
CA LEU A 182 -14.80 4.76 -7.53
C LEU A 182 -15.90 5.78 -7.28
N LYS A 183 -17.11 5.46 -7.73
CA LYS A 183 -18.31 6.24 -7.45
C LYS A 183 -19.26 5.34 -6.67
N LEU A 184 -19.72 5.78 -5.51
CA LEU A 184 -20.67 5.07 -4.66
C LEU A 184 -21.88 5.95 -4.41
N GLU A 185 -23.06 5.42 -4.69
CA GLU A 185 -24.34 5.99 -4.23
C GLU A 185 -24.74 5.26 -2.94
N LEU A 186 -24.60 5.96 -1.82
CA LEU A 186 -24.74 5.40 -0.49
C LEU A 186 -26.20 5.10 -0.13
N PHE A 187 -26.40 4.11 0.73
CA PHE A 187 -27.72 3.66 1.16
C PHE A 187 -28.57 4.79 1.77
N ASP A 188 -27.94 5.61 2.61
CA ASP A 188 -28.58 6.72 3.30
C ASP A 188 -27.64 7.93 3.38
N GLU A 189 -28.12 9.01 3.99
CA GLU A 189 -27.38 10.26 4.09
C GLU A 189 -26.20 10.21 5.08
N ILE A 190 -25.13 10.91 4.71
CA ILE A 190 -23.93 11.13 5.49
C ILE A 190 -23.72 12.63 5.74
N ASP A 191 -23.00 12.93 6.81
CA ASP A 191 -22.53 14.26 7.14
C ASP A 191 -21.13 14.46 6.51
N ALA A 192 -21.10 15.20 5.39
CA ALA A 192 -19.87 15.43 4.64
C ALA A 192 -18.82 16.21 5.45
N ASP A 193 -19.24 17.12 6.33
CA ASP A 193 -18.34 17.98 7.12
C ASP A 193 -17.62 17.20 8.22
N LYS A 194 -18.26 16.14 8.74
CA LYS A 194 -17.67 15.22 9.73
C LYS A 194 -16.97 14.03 9.11
N SER A 195 -16.99 13.90 7.79
CA SER A 195 -16.36 12.79 7.09
C SER A 195 -14.91 13.11 6.77
N GLU A 196 -14.02 12.16 7.02
CA GLU A 196 -12.58 12.32 6.82
C GLU A 196 -12.02 11.22 5.92
N TRP A 197 -10.89 11.51 5.28
CA TRP A 197 -10.16 10.55 4.47
C TRP A 197 -8.67 10.75 4.64
N THR A 198 -7.91 9.65 4.55
CA THR A 198 -6.46 9.65 4.70
C THR A 198 -5.83 8.58 3.81
N PHE A 199 -4.64 8.86 3.27
CA PHE A 199 -3.86 7.83 2.61
C PHE A 199 -3.25 6.88 3.65
N GLY A 200 -3.59 5.60 3.52
CA GLY A 200 -3.04 4.53 4.34
C GLY A 200 -1.69 4.05 3.80
N SER A 201 -1.03 3.19 4.58
CA SER A 201 0.19 2.52 4.14
C SER A 201 -0.07 1.58 2.95
N VAL A 202 0.93 1.42 2.09
CA VAL A 202 0.96 0.42 0.99
C VAL A 202 -0.16 0.62 -0.06
N GLY A 203 -0.35 1.85 -0.53
CA GLY A 203 -1.24 2.11 -1.67
C GLY A 203 -2.72 1.95 -1.35
N LYS A 204 -3.15 2.49 -0.21
CA LYS A 204 -4.53 2.45 0.26
C LYS A 204 -5.03 3.86 0.57
N LEU A 205 -6.34 4.04 0.43
CA LEU A 205 -7.09 5.20 0.90
C LEU A 205 -8.10 4.69 1.94
N THR A 206 -8.08 5.28 3.13
CA THR A 206 -9.07 4.99 4.18
C THR A 206 -9.99 6.19 4.32
N CYS A 207 -11.30 5.96 4.28
CA CYS A 207 -12.30 6.99 4.50
C CYS A 207 -13.20 6.61 5.67
N THR A 208 -13.49 7.57 6.52
CA THR A 208 -14.46 7.47 7.61
C THR A 208 -15.60 8.42 7.29
N LEU A 209 -16.75 7.89 6.90
CA LEU A 209 -17.93 8.67 6.56
C LEU A 209 -18.86 8.72 7.77
N ALA A 210 -19.19 9.92 8.25
CA ALA A 210 -20.12 10.09 9.36
C ALA A 210 -21.56 9.91 8.87
N LYS A 211 -22.33 9.02 9.48
CA LYS A 211 -23.76 8.88 9.20
C LYS A 211 -24.49 10.12 9.68
N LYS A 212 -25.50 10.55 8.93
CA LYS A 212 -26.36 11.64 9.37
C LYS A 212 -27.25 11.22 10.55
N GLU A 213 -27.77 10.01 10.50
CA GLU A 213 -28.51 9.39 11.60
C GLU A 213 -27.62 8.43 12.39
N SER A 214 -27.34 8.80 13.64
CA SER A 214 -26.60 8.00 14.61
C SER A 214 -27.38 6.77 15.06
N ASN A 215 -26.67 5.73 15.50
CA ASN A 215 -27.24 4.45 15.98
C ASN A 215 -28.05 3.64 14.96
N VAL A 216 -27.94 3.95 13.66
CA VAL A 216 -28.64 3.20 12.60
C VAL A 216 -27.72 2.16 11.97
N LYS A 217 -28.18 0.91 11.88
CA LYS A 217 -27.47 -0.16 11.18
C LYS A 217 -27.90 -0.22 9.71
N TRP A 218 -26.96 0.02 8.80
CA TRP A 218 -27.23 -0.06 7.36
C TRP A 218 -27.25 -1.54 6.91
N PRO A 219 -28.31 -2.02 6.24
CA PRO A 219 -28.35 -3.40 5.75
C PRO A 219 -27.37 -3.64 4.59
N ARG A 220 -26.99 -2.58 3.88
CA ARG A 220 -26.08 -2.58 2.73
C ARG A 220 -25.39 -1.22 2.60
N LEU A 221 -24.30 -1.15 1.84
CA LEU A 221 -23.60 0.10 1.59
C LEU A 221 -24.29 0.97 0.53
N LEU A 222 -24.81 0.33 -0.52
CA LEU A 222 -25.32 1.00 -1.71
C LEU A 222 -26.83 1.24 -1.61
N LYS A 223 -27.30 2.31 -2.25
CA LYS A 223 -28.73 2.64 -2.34
C LYS A 223 -29.51 1.55 -3.07
N ASP A 224 -29.07 1.21 -4.28
CA ASP A 224 -29.66 0.14 -5.08
C ASP A 224 -29.22 -1.22 -4.52
N GLN A 225 -30.21 -2.08 -4.28
CA GLN A 225 -29.97 -3.45 -3.81
C GLN A 225 -29.46 -4.36 -4.94
N ASN A 226 -29.76 -4.03 -6.19
CA ASN A 226 -29.37 -4.81 -7.36
C ASN A 226 -27.98 -4.45 -7.87
N GLU A 227 -27.46 -3.28 -7.46
CA GLU A 227 -26.12 -2.85 -7.83
C GLU A 227 -25.08 -3.73 -7.12
N LYS A 228 -24.30 -4.43 -7.94
CA LYS A 228 -23.21 -5.30 -7.47
C LYS A 228 -21.91 -4.82 -8.05
N ILE A 229 -21.10 -4.18 -7.20
CA ILE A 229 -19.72 -3.85 -7.55
C ILE A 229 -18.87 -5.10 -7.28
N PRO A 230 -18.28 -5.74 -8.31
CA PRO A 230 -17.59 -7.03 -8.16
C PRO A 230 -16.36 -6.96 -7.25
N ASN A 231 -15.76 -5.77 -7.13
CA ASN A 231 -14.55 -5.54 -6.36
C ASN A 231 -14.84 -4.99 -4.94
N MET A 232 -16.10 -5.07 -4.51
CA MET A 232 -16.55 -4.68 -3.16
C MET A 232 -16.48 -5.87 -2.21
N HIS A 233 -15.89 -5.66 -1.04
CA HIS A 233 -15.70 -6.67 -0.01
C HIS A 233 -16.14 -6.16 1.37
N ILE A 234 -16.36 -7.07 2.32
CA ILE A 234 -16.58 -6.71 3.72
C ILE A 234 -15.23 -6.58 4.43
N TRP A 235 -15.03 -5.51 5.19
CA TRP A 235 -13.87 -5.35 6.07
C TRP A 235 -14.14 -6.09 7.39
N TRP A 236 -13.85 -7.39 7.42
CA TRP A 236 -14.16 -8.25 8.57
C TRP A 236 -13.55 -7.77 9.88
N GLU A 237 -12.25 -7.44 9.89
CA GLU A 237 -11.55 -6.94 11.08
C GLU A 237 -12.25 -5.71 11.69
N MET A 238 -12.64 -4.73 10.85
CA MET A 238 -13.32 -3.53 11.32
C MET A 238 -14.77 -3.81 11.74
N LYS A 239 -15.44 -4.75 11.06
CA LYS A 239 -16.80 -5.18 11.42
C LYS A 239 -16.83 -5.90 12.77
N GLU A 240 -15.87 -6.78 13.02
CA GLU A 240 -15.73 -7.50 14.30
C GLU A 240 -15.46 -6.51 15.45
N LYS A 241 -14.59 -5.53 15.21
CA LYS A 241 -14.28 -4.47 16.19
C LYS A 241 -15.51 -3.71 16.68
N PHE A 242 -16.50 -3.48 15.81
CA PHE A 242 -17.72 -2.72 16.12
C PHE A 242 -18.97 -3.61 16.22
N GLU A 243 -18.82 -4.93 16.31
CA GLU A 243 -19.97 -5.82 16.38
C GLU A 243 -20.76 -5.64 17.69
N ASP A 244 -20.04 -5.45 18.80
CA ASP A 244 -20.63 -5.28 20.13
C ASP A 244 -21.37 -3.95 20.28
N ASP A 245 -21.01 -2.94 19.50
CA ASP A 245 -21.77 -1.71 19.43
C ASP A 245 -23.23 -2.01 19.07
N PHE A 246 -23.50 -2.92 18.13
CA PHE A 246 -24.89 -3.20 17.78
C PHE A 246 -25.63 -4.08 18.80
N LYS A 247 -24.91 -4.79 19.67
CA LYS A 247 -25.52 -5.66 20.71
C LYS A 247 -26.00 -4.85 21.91
N ILE A 248 -25.22 -3.85 22.34
CA ILE A 248 -25.52 -3.03 23.53
C ILE A 248 -26.79 -2.16 23.32
N SER A 249 -27.01 -1.60 22.13
CA SER A 249 -28.22 -0.80 21.86
C SER A 249 -29.48 -1.64 21.96
N THR A 250 -29.48 -2.85 21.39
CA THR A 250 -30.64 -3.76 21.40
C THR A 250 -31.06 -4.14 22.83
N ASN A 251 -30.11 -4.33 23.74
CA ASN A 251 -30.38 -4.62 25.15
C ASN A 251 -30.89 -3.39 25.92
N ASN A 252 -30.36 -2.20 25.65
CA ASN A 252 -30.84 -0.97 26.29
C ASN A 252 -32.24 -0.59 25.80
N ASP A 253 -32.54 -0.77 24.52
CA ASP A 253 -33.87 -0.53 23.95
C ASP A 253 -34.90 -1.51 24.53
N THR A 254 -34.53 -2.78 24.74
CA THR A 254 -35.42 -3.76 25.40
C THR A 254 -35.61 -3.47 26.89
N LEU A 255 -34.59 -2.98 27.61
CA LEU A 255 -34.73 -2.55 29.00
C LEU A 255 -35.59 -1.28 29.14
N LEU A 256 -35.48 -0.33 28.21
CA LEU A 256 -36.31 0.87 28.15
C LEU A 256 -37.77 0.55 27.79
N GLN A 257 -38.01 -0.39 26.87
CA GLN A 257 -39.36 -0.84 26.55
C GLN A 257 -40.02 -1.60 27.71
N ASN A 258 -39.27 -2.48 28.39
CA ASN A 258 -39.78 -3.21 29.55
C ASN A 258 -40.10 -2.29 30.73
N SER A 259 -39.26 -1.28 31.00
CA SER A 259 -39.53 -0.28 32.05
C SER A 259 -40.73 0.63 31.70
N THR A 260 -40.90 0.99 30.43
CA THR A 260 -42.06 1.79 29.98
C THR A 260 -43.38 1.00 30.06
N GLN A 261 -43.36 -0.31 29.77
CA GLN A 261 -44.54 -1.19 29.95
C GLN A 261 -44.90 -1.41 31.42
N ILE A 262 -43.92 -1.50 32.32
CA ILE A 262 -44.17 -1.61 33.77
C ILE A 262 -44.88 -0.33 34.30
N VAL A 263 -44.44 0.84 33.83
CA VAL A 263 -45.09 2.12 34.20
C VAL A 263 -46.51 2.18 33.64
N ALA A 264 -46.74 1.85 32.37
CA ALA A 264 -48.08 1.86 31.77
C ALA A 264 -49.07 0.89 32.45
N ASN A 265 -48.62 -0.29 32.89
CA ASN A 265 -49.45 -1.25 33.61
C ASN A 265 -49.75 -0.81 35.05
N SER A 266 -48.87 -0.03 35.68
CA SER A 266 -49.11 0.54 37.02
C SER A 266 -50.12 1.71 37.00
N THR A 267 -50.25 2.43 35.88
CA THR A 267 -51.24 3.51 35.72
C THR A 267 -52.63 3.00 35.36
N LEU A 268 -52.76 1.79 34.79
CA LEU A 268 -54.06 1.17 34.50
C LEU A 268 -54.71 0.49 35.73
N SER A 269 -53.93 0.14 36.76
CA SER A 269 -54.46 -0.55 37.95
C SER A 269 -55.06 0.38 39.02
N SER A 270 -55.09 1.70 38.81
CA SER A 270 -55.61 2.66 39.80
C SER A 270 -57.02 3.21 39.52
N ASN A 271 -57.70 2.77 38.45
CA ASN A 271 -59.03 3.26 38.06
C ASN A 271 -60.13 2.19 38.06
N ILE A 272 -60.16 1.31 39.06
CA ILE A 272 -61.35 0.49 39.36
C ILE A 272 -61.86 0.91 40.75
N THR A 273 -62.69 1.97 40.78
CA THR A 273 -63.57 2.23 41.92
C THR A 273 -64.79 1.32 41.81
N ASP A 274 -64.85 0.38 42.75
CA ASP A 274 -65.90 -0.60 43.05
C ASP A 274 -67.22 0.07 43.48
N PRO A 275 -68.38 -0.25 42.86
CA PRO A 275 -69.69 0.13 43.37
C PRO A 275 -70.46 -1.11 43.82
N THR A 276 -70.42 -1.47 45.10
CA THR A 276 -71.46 -2.32 45.69
C THR A 276 -71.67 -2.06 47.18
N PHE A 277 -72.59 -1.13 47.50
CA PHE A 277 -73.16 -0.98 48.84
C PHE A 277 -74.51 -1.71 48.85
N ARG A 278 -74.62 -2.75 49.69
CA ARG A 278 -75.86 -3.49 49.96
C ARG A 278 -76.64 -2.78 51.07
N GLU A 279 -77.92 -2.52 50.82
CA GLU A 279 -78.93 -2.30 51.87
C GLU A 279 -79.20 -3.63 52.58
N GLU A 280 -79.18 -3.63 53.92
CA GLU A 280 -80.21 -4.26 54.77
C GLU A 280 -79.98 -3.90 56.26
N LEU A 281 -81.03 -3.27 56.83
CA LEU A 281 -81.38 -3.02 58.24
C LEU A 281 -80.46 -2.18 59.14
#